data_AF-R6ZXZ2-F1
#
_entry.id   AF-R6ZXZ2-F1
#
_cell.length_a   1.000
_cell.length_b   1.000
_cell.length_c   1.000
_cell.angle_alpha   90.00
_cell.angle_beta   90.00
_cell.angle_gamma   90.00
#
_symmetry.space_group_name_H-M   'P 1'
#
loop_
_entity.id
_entity.type
_entity.pdbx_description
1 polymer ?
#
loop_
_entity_poly.entity_id
_entity_poly.type
_entity_poly.pdbx_seq_one_letter_code
_entity_poly.pdbx_strand_id
1 'polypeptide(L)'
;MKIKKLLAVVALSCVMYGYAQDNQRVILQDGSELVGYISRQRPGENLTFTTKKAVIAVNAEEVKSIVDNQVNVQRLSTEWKRWADEHDALIGTGNDAYLILSDIVTSSGPVNRVRVLERGAKVKYLELFPNNYSLSWNAITMIKVPPRPKLQLSGINRKYKLRSGMEYEGQYVEEIPGKTLSLYQDNGVTLVFNRDEVLKDIRYKINPNQTLFEQSDLVDVVMLKNGKSHKGIIFERNYSDADTISNDYLLIQEENGSVQNISLADVREYRKEPNPAYKPLTDVLLNEGEFMVNRTKVALQTIEEFKHIIRFNVDSIKAVIPVGKPLTEIVVESKFADDIQSSQLKLVKLKEYYDKKEKETLYGLTYEDVVKDTVQPREVETSRNKITKIVFTVKEKGIYSLCDFSKKKAILFKID
;
A
#
# COMPACT_ATOMS: atom_id res chain seq x y z
N MET A 1 40.49 -25.72 24.75
CA MET A 1 39.92 -24.39 24.45
C MET A 1 39.46 -24.35 23.00
N LYS A 2 38.17 -24.54 22.74
CA LYS A 2 37.60 -24.57 21.38
C LYS A 2 37.02 -23.19 21.06
N ILE A 3 37.68 -22.48 20.15
CA ILE A 3 37.19 -21.23 19.56
C ILE A 3 36.08 -21.59 18.58
N LYS A 4 34.82 -21.36 18.97
CA LYS A 4 33.68 -21.37 18.04
C LYS A 4 33.56 -19.97 17.44
N LYS A 5 33.94 -19.82 16.17
CA LYS A 5 33.61 -18.66 15.35
C LYS A 5 32.09 -18.67 15.13
N LEU A 6 31.39 -17.72 15.75
CA LEU A 6 29.99 -17.43 15.46
C LEU A 6 29.96 -16.63 14.14
N LEU A 7 29.50 -17.27 13.06
CA LEU A 7 29.19 -16.58 11.81
C LEU A 7 28.00 -15.64 12.07
N ALA A 8 28.24 -14.34 11.96
CA ALA A 8 27.18 -13.34 11.89
C ALA A 8 26.46 -13.50 10.54
N VAL A 9 25.28 -14.13 10.57
CA VAL A 9 24.34 -14.08 9.45
C VAL A 9 23.71 -12.70 9.48
N VAL A 10 24.23 -11.78 8.66
CA VAL A 10 23.53 -10.55 8.30
C VAL A 10 22.37 -10.98 7.40
N ALA A 11 21.22 -11.28 8.02
CA ALA A 11 19.96 -11.37 7.32
C ALA A 11 19.62 -9.95 6.86
N LEU A 12 19.95 -9.66 5.60
CA LEU A 12 19.43 -8.50 4.88
C LEU A 12 17.92 -8.75 4.68
N SER A 13 17.17 -8.53 5.77
CA SER A 13 15.74 -8.38 5.70
C SER A 13 15.51 -7.14 4.85
N CYS A 14 15.01 -7.32 3.63
CA CYS A 14 14.28 -6.27 2.96
C CYS A 14 13.10 -5.93 3.87
N VAL A 15 13.33 -4.99 4.79
CA VAL A 15 12.27 -4.26 5.47
C VAL A 15 11.61 -3.48 4.36
N MET A 16 10.65 -4.11 3.69
CA MET A 16 9.60 -3.39 2.99
C MET A 16 8.90 -2.63 4.10
N TYR A 17 9.33 -1.38 4.33
CA TYR A 17 8.58 -0.43 5.10
C TYR A 17 7.25 -0.29 4.37
N GLY A 18 6.27 -1.11 4.76
CA GLY A 18 4.88 -0.89 4.44
C GLY A 18 4.53 0.45 5.06
N TYR A 19 4.62 1.51 4.27
CA TYR A 19 4.00 2.77 4.65
C TYR A 19 2.53 2.47 4.87
N ALA A 20 2.08 2.57 6.12
CA ALA A 20 0.66 2.51 6.46
C ALA A 20 -0.09 3.44 5.50
N GLN A 21 -1.14 2.92 4.87
CA GLN A 21 -1.85 3.61 3.80
C GLN A 21 -2.75 4.74 4.30
N ASP A 22 -2.93 4.89 5.61
CA ASP A 22 -3.73 5.95 6.19
C ASP A 22 -2.92 7.25 6.13
N ASN A 23 -3.02 7.87 4.96
CA ASN A 23 -2.50 9.19 4.64
C ASN A 23 -3.62 10.20 4.80
N GLN A 24 -4.26 10.20 5.98
CA GLN A 24 -5.22 11.23 6.32
C GLN A 24 -4.50 12.57 6.23
N ARG A 25 -5.11 13.53 5.55
CA ARG A 25 -4.68 14.92 5.50
C ARG A 25 -5.59 15.71 6.42
N VAL A 26 -5.07 16.11 7.57
CA VAL A 26 -5.74 17.01 8.50
C VAL A 26 -5.36 18.44 8.12
N ILE A 27 -6.36 19.27 7.86
CA ILE A 27 -6.20 20.70 7.59
C ILE A 27 -6.63 21.46 8.83
N LEU A 28 -5.74 22.28 9.37
CA LEU A 28 -5.96 23.05 10.58
C LEU A 28 -6.41 24.49 10.26
N GLN A 29 -7.03 25.15 11.24
CA GLN A 29 -7.54 26.53 11.08
C GLN A 29 -6.46 27.58 10.86
N ASP A 30 -5.24 27.33 11.35
CA ASP A 30 -4.07 28.20 11.17
C ASP A 30 -3.48 28.14 9.74
N GLY A 31 -3.91 27.16 8.95
CA GLY A 31 -3.41 26.84 7.61
C GLY A 31 -2.34 25.75 7.58
N SER A 32 -2.03 25.12 8.72
CA SER A 32 -1.16 23.95 8.80
C SER A 32 -1.86 22.72 8.21
N GLU A 33 -1.07 21.80 7.66
CA GLU A 33 -1.53 20.56 7.06
C GLU A 33 -0.69 19.38 7.52
N LEU A 34 -1.35 18.37 8.07
CA LEU A 34 -0.69 17.19 8.61
C LEU A 34 -1.09 15.97 7.79
N VAL A 35 -0.11 15.18 7.36
CA VAL A 35 -0.34 13.93 6.63
C VAL A 35 0.12 12.75 7.48
N GLY A 36 -0.80 11.83 7.78
CA GLY A 36 -0.57 10.68 8.64
C GLY A 36 -1.89 10.12 9.17
N TYR A 37 -1.94 9.76 10.45
CA TYR A 37 -3.14 9.16 11.05
C TYR A 37 -3.37 9.65 12.48
N ILE A 38 -4.64 9.64 12.91
CA ILE A 38 -4.99 9.88 14.30
C ILE A 38 -4.59 8.65 15.13
N SER A 39 -3.47 8.73 15.84
CA SER A 39 -2.93 7.62 16.65
C SER A 39 -3.58 7.49 18.01
N ARG A 40 -4.19 8.56 18.52
CA ARG A 40 -4.88 8.56 19.81
C ARG A 40 -6.08 9.52 19.79
N GLN A 41 -7.19 9.10 20.40
CA GLN A 41 -8.34 9.96 20.64
C GLN A 41 -8.84 9.76 22.07
N ARG A 42 -9.00 10.86 22.81
CA ARG A 42 -9.72 10.89 24.07
C ARG A 42 -11.06 11.59 23.81
N PRO A 43 -12.19 10.85 23.86
CA PRO A 43 -13.50 11.43 23.59
C PRO A 43 -13.75 12.69 24.44
N GLY A 44 -14.15 13.79 23.79
CA GLY A 44 -14.43 15.07 24.46
C GLY A 44 -13.20 15.89 24.90
N GLU A 45 -11.98 15.38 24.75
CA GLU A 45 -10.76 16.09 25.19
C GLU A 45 -9.90 16.51 23.99
N ASN A 46 -9.07 15.59 23.50
CA ASN A 46 -8.05 15.86 22.48
C ASN A 46 -7.77 14.63 21.63
N LEU A 47 -7.00 14.84 20.59
CA LEU A 47 -6.42 13.76 19.79
C LEU A 47 -4.93 13.96 19.60
N THR A 48 -4.24 12.87 19.30
CA THR A 48 -2.85 12.90 18.86
C THR A 48 -2.79 12.41 17.43
N PHE A 49 -2.18 13.22 16.58
CA PHE A 49 -1.98 12.92 15.18
C PHE A 49 -0.51 12.60 14.93
N THR A 50 -0.24 11.39 14.44
CA THR A 50 1.10 10.95 14.07
C THR A 50 1.30 11.20 12.59
N THR A 51 2.28 12.05 12.29
CA THR A 51 2.59 12.50 10.93
C THR A 51 3.71 11.68 10.31
N LYS A 52 3.73 11.63 8.99
CA LYS A 52 4.91 11.31 8.17
C LYS A 52 5.45 12.53 7.40
N LYS A 53 4.57 13.51 7.18
CA LYS A 53 4.83 14.79 6.53
C LYS A 53 3.90 15.82 7.16
N ALA A 54 4.42 17.01 7.40
CA ALA A 54 3.62 18.13 7.86
C ALA A 54 4.06 19.43 7.17
N VAL A 55 3.11 20.27 6.80
CA VAL A 55 3.37 21.67 6.45
C VAL A 55 2.83 22.50 7.60
N ILE A 56 3.70 23.16 8.35
CA ILE A 56 3.32 23.93 9.52
C ILE A 56 3.31 25.42 9.16
N ALA A 57 2.23 26.10 9.53
CA ALA A 57 2.07 27.54 9.39
C ALA A 57 2.22 28.20 10.77
N VAL A 58 3.16 29.13 10.90
CA VAL A 58 3.35 29.94 12.10
C VAL A 58 3.33 31.42 11.75
N ASN A 59 2.84 32.26 12.67
CA ASN A 59 2.94 33.70 12.50
C ASN A 59 4.40 34.14 12.63
N ALA A 60 4.81 35.16 11.87
CA ALA A 60 6.19 35.62 11.89
C ALA A 60 6.65 36.09 13.29
N GLU A 61 5.74 36.64 14.09
CA GLU A 61 5.99 37.06 15.47
C GLU A 61 6.37 35.90 16.41
N GLU A 62 5.96 34.68 16.07
CA GLU A 62 6.29 33.47 16.83
C GLU A 62 7.65 32.87 16.43
N VAL A 63 8.29 33.40 15.38
CA VAL A 63 9.58 32.94 14.87
C VAL A 63 10.69 33.84 15.39
N LYS A 64 11.58 33.26 16.19
CA LYS A 64 12.73 33.95 16.78
C LYS A 64 13.93 33.98 15.84
N SER A 65 14.16 32.89 15.09
CA SER A 65 15.24 32.83 14.10
C SER A 65 14.99 31.74 13.07
N ILE A 66 15.61 31.91 11.89
CA ILE A 66 15.69 30.92 10.82
C ILE A 66 17.13 30.90 10.32
N VAL A 67 17.77 29.74 10.32
CA VAL A 67 19.13 29.54 9.82
C VAL A 67 19.10 28.57 8.66
N ASP A 68 19.56 29.01 7.49
CA ASP A 68 19.58 28.19 6.27
C ASP A 68 20.89 27.43 6.14
N ASN A 69 20.78 26.13 5.87
CA ASN A 69 21.90 25.21 5.70
C ASN A 69 21.87 24.57 4.31
N GLN A 70 23.01 24.54 3.63
CA GLN A 70 23.17 23.77 2.41
C GLN A 70 23.45 22.31 2.76
N VAL A 71 22.50 21.43 2.43
CA VAL A 71 22.64 19.99 2.69
C VAL A 71 22.85 19.27 1.38
N ASN A 72 24.07 18.77 1.19
CA ASN A 72 24.44 18.03 -0.01
C ASN A 72 23.51 16.83 -0.25
N VAL A 73 23.14 16.60 -1.51
CA VAL A 73 22.17 15.57 -1.94
C VAL A 73 22.56 14.18 -1.44
N GLN A 74 23.85 13.86 -1.36
CA GLN A 74 24.33 12.56 -0.88
C GLN A 74 23.99 12.33 0.60
N ARG A 75 23.84 13.40 1.39
CA ARG A 75 23.52 13.36 2.83
C ARG A 75 22.02 13.46 3.13
N LEU A 76 21.19 13.74 2.13
CA LEU A 76 19.74 13.79 2.30
C LEU A 76 19.16 12.40 2.56
N SER A 77 18.10 12.34 3.36
CA SER A 77 17.29 11.13 3.48
C SER A 77 16.58 10.84 2.16
N THR A 78 16.11 9.62 1.99
CA THR A 78 15.35 9.21 0.79
C THR A 78 14.11 10.08 0.59
N GLU A 79 13.43 10.48 1.67
CA GLU A 79 12.25 11.34 1.62
C GLU A 79 12.58 12.74 1.09
N TRP A 80 13.68 13.33 1.56
CA TRP A 80 14.13 14.64 1.09
C TRP A 80 14.63 14.61 -0.35
N LYS A 81 15.35 13.55 -0.75
CA LYS A 81 15.75 13.34 -2.15
C LYS A 81 14.53 13.29 -3.06
N ARG A 82 13.57 12.40 -2.76
CA ARG A 82 12.33 12.27 -3.53
C ARG A 82 11.55 13.58 -3.58
N TRP A 83 11.38 14.26 -2.44
CA TRP A 83 10.66 15.52 -2.42
C TRP A 83 11.37 16.59 -3.27
N ALA A 84 12.69 16.69 -3.17
CA ALA A 84 13.46 17.66 -3.93
C ALA A 84 13.40 17.40 -5.45
N ASP A 85 13.45 16.13 -5.86
CA ASP A 85 13.30 15.72 -7.27
C ASP A 85 11.88 16.04 -7.80
N GLU A 86 10.84 15.73 -7.02
CA GLU A 86 9.43 16.01 -7.36
C GLU A 86 9.12 17.51 -7.53
N HIS A 87 9.91 18.38 -6.91
CA HIS A 87 9.67 19.84 -6.86
C HIS A 87 10.78 20.66 -7.54
N ASP A 88 11.73 20.02 -8.22
CA ASP A 88 12.92 20.67 -8.82
C ASP A 88 13.63 21.62 -7.84
N ALA A 89 13.81 21.15 -6.60
CA ALA A 89 14.27 21.99 -5.48
C ALA A 89 15.78 21.89 -5.19
N LEU A 90 16.50 21.03 -5.90
CA LEU A 90 17.95 20.91 -5.79
C LEU A 90 18.64 22.09 -6.50
N ILE A 91 19.69 22.60 -5.88
CA ILE A 91 20.55 23.64 -6.45
C ILE A 91 21.90 23.01 -6.80
N GLY A 92 22.40 23.29 -8.00
CA GLY A 92 23.62 22.68 -8.53
C GLY A 92 23.35 21.40 -9.31
N THR A 93 24.41 20.65 -9.65
CA THR A 93 24.32 19.47 -10.52
C THR A 93 25.15 18.31 -9.98
N GLY A 94 24.74 17.08 -10.31
CA GLY A 94 25.49 15.87 -9.97
C GLY A 94 25.63 15.66 -8.45
N ASN A 95 26.78 15.18 -8.01
CA ASN A 95 27.02 14.85 -6.61
C ASN A 95 27.18 16.08 -5.71
N ASP A 96 27.42 17.25 -6.29
CA ASP A 96 27.56 18.52 -5.55
C ASP A 96 26.23 19.26 -5.39
N ALA A 97 25.15 18.75 -5.99
CA ALA A 97 23.81 19.28 -5.80
C ALA A 97 23.44 19.28 -4.31
N TYR A 98 22.69 20.28 -3.87
CA TYR A 98 22.27 20.43 -2.49
C TYR A 98 20.84 20.94 -2.37
N LEU A 99 20.23 20.67 -1.22
CA LEU A 99 18.95 21.23 -0.82
C LEU A 99 19.16 22.21 0.34
N ILE A 100 18.49 23.36 0.30
CA ILE A 100 18.48 24.29 1.42
C ILE A 100 17.44 23.82 2.45
N LEU A 101 17.93 23.39 3.61
CA LEU A 101 17.13 23.07 4.79
C LEU A 101 17.44 24.06 5.91
N SER A 102 16.42 24.44 6.66
CA SER A 102 16.51 25.45 7.71
C SER A 102 16.35 24.82 9.09
N ASP A 103 17.02 25.43 10.07
CA ASP A 103 16.71 25.27 11.48
C ASP A 103 15.96 26.52 11.96
N ILE A 104 14.79 26.33 12.56
CA ILE A 104 13.87 27.39 12.97
C ILE A 104 13.73 27.36 14.48
N VAL A 105 13.84 28.50 15.15
CA VAL A 105 13.49 28.62 16.56
C VAL A 105 12.17 29.37 16.66
N THR A 106 11.14 28.71 17.19
CA THR A 106 9.82 29.32 17.44
C THR A 106 9.61 29.55 18.94
N SER A 107 8.48 30.15 19.30
CA SER A 107 7.99 30.22 20.68
C SER A 107 7.70 28.85 21.28
N SER A 108 7.36 27.84 20.47
CA SER A 108 7.08 26.47 20.92
C SER A 108 8.33 25.57 21.00
N GLY A 109 9.44 25.98 20.37
CA GLY A 109 10.74 25.31 20.45
C GLY A 109 11.52 25.33 19.15
N PRO A 110 12.73 24.74 19.13
CA PRO A 110 13.50 24.58 17.90
C PRO A 110 12.94 23.45 17.03
N VAL A 111 12.93 23.66 15.72
CA VAL A 111 12.61 22.67 14.68
C VAL A 111 13.75 22.65 13.68
N ASN A 112 14.35 21.48 13.46
CA ASN A 112 15.57 21.35 12.68
C ASN A 112 15.34 20.64 11.36
N ARG A 113 16.18 20.94 10.36
CA ARG A 113 16.19 20.29 9.03
C ARG A 113 14.82 20.29 8.34
N VAL A 114 14.15 21.43 8.32
CA VAL A 114 12.89 21.64 7.60
C VAL A 114 13.10 22.43 6.33
N ARG A 115 12.16 22.37 5.39
CA ARG A 115 12.20 23.22 4.19
C ARG A 115 11.25 24.39 4.37
N VAL A 116 11.76 25.62 4.43
CA VAL A 116 10.89 26.80 4.43
C VAL A 116 10.28 26.98 3.04
N LEU A 117 8.96 27.09 2.99
CA LEU A 117 8.14 27.21 1.78
C LEU A 117 7.66 28.64 1.55
N GLU A 118 7.31 29.35 2.63
CA GLU A 118 6.81 30.73 2.59
C GLU A 118 7.50 31.54 3.72
N ARG A 119 7.85 32.80 3.45
CA ARG A 119 8.37 33.77 4.44
C ARG A 119 7.68 35.11 4.23
N GLY A 120 7.48 35.87 5.31
CA GLY A 120 6.81 37.17 5.28
C GLY A 120 5.99 37.35 6.56
N ALA A 121 4.73 37.76 6.44
CA ALA A 121 3.80 37.87 7.58
C ALA A 121 3.54 36.51 8.27
N LYS A 122 3.64 35.42 7.50
CA LYS A 122 3.63 34.05 8.01
C LYS A 122 4.86 33.31 7.50
N VAL A 123 5.28 32.31 8.26
CA VAL A 123 6.30 31.35 7.84
C VAL A 123 5.62 30.01 7.69
N LYS A 124 5.77 29.39 6.52
CA LYS A 124 5.39 27.98 6.33
C LYS A 124 6.61 27.13 6.12
N TYR A 125 6.69 26.00 6.80
CA TYR A 125 7.78 25.05 6.64
C TYR A 125 7.30 23.62 6.55
N LEU A 126 8.05 22.81 5.81
CA LEU A 126 7.80 21.40 5.57
C LEU A 126 8.68 20.53 6.47
N GLU A 127 8.04 19.64 7.21
CA GLU A 127 8.64 18.51 7.92
C GLU A 127 8.46 17.22 7.10
N LEU A 128 9.53 16.46 6.90
CA LEU A 128 9.53 15.13 6.26
C LEU A 128 10.07 14.04 7.20
N PHE A 129 9.78 14.17 8.49
CA PHE A 129 10.10 13.17 9.50
C PHE A 129 8.88 12.90 10.38
N PRO A 130 8.77 11.71 11.01
CA PRO A 130 7.65 11.41 11.87
C PRO A 130 7.60 12.30 13.12
N ASN A 131 6.42 12.85 13.41
CA ASN A 131 6.18 13.68 14.59
C ASN A 131 4.76 13.50 15.14
N ASN A 132 4.54 13.84 16.41
CA ASN A 132 3.25 13.71 17.07
C ASN A 132 2.69 15.09 17.46
N TYR A 133 1.49 15.38 16.97
CA TYR A 133 0.79 16.63 17.23
C TYR A 133 -0.39 16.38 18.16
N SER A 134 -0.43 17.05 19.32
CA SER A 134 -1.60 17.06 20.19
C SER A 134 -2.54 18.17 19.72
N LEU A 135 -3.75 17.81 19.31
CA LEU A 135 -4.71 18.71 18.69
C LEU A 135 -6.03 18.71 19.45
N SER A 136 -6.69 19.87 19.47
CA SER A 136 -8.12 19.97 19.79
C SER A 136 -8.95 19.72 18.52
N TRP A 137 -10.13 19.11 18.68
CA TRP A 137 -11.08 18.95 17.58
C TRP A 137 -11.46 20.29 16.93
N ASN A 138 -11.53 21.36 17.72
CA ASN A 138 -11.88 22.70 17.22
C ASN A 138 -10.77 23.33 16.37
N ALA A 139 -9.53 22.84 16.46
CA ALA A 139 -8.43 23.32 15.61
C ALA A 139 -8.48 22.72 14.19
N ILE A 140 -9.27 21.66 13.98
CA ILE A 140 -9.36 20.94 12.71
C ILE A 140 -10.48 21.54 11.88
N THR A 141 -10.11 22.03 10.69
CA THR A 141 -11.07 22.48 9.68
C THR A 141 -11.70 21.28 8.99
N MET A 142 -10.88 20.32 8.58
CA MET A 142 -11.35 19.09 7.92
C MET A 142 -10.29 18.01 7.89
N ILE A 143 -10.75 16.76 7.72
CA ILE A 143 -9.93 15.57 7.55
C ILE A 143 -10.25 15.02 6.16
N LYS A 144 -9.23 14.77 5.34
CA LYS A 144 -9.38 14.17 4.00
C LYS A 144 -8.61 12.87 3.89
N VAL A 145 -9.16 11.92 3.14
CA VAL A 145 -8.49 10.68 2.75
C VAL A 145 -8.54 10.59 1.24
N PRO A 146 -7.39 10.48 0.54
CA PRO A 146 -7.39 10.29 -0.90
C PRO A 146 -8.23 9.07 -1.30
N PRO A 147 -9.03 9.16 -2.39
CA PRO A 147 -9.67 7.99 -2.96
C PRO A 147 -8.66 6.88 -3.24
N ARG A 148 -9.07 5.65 -2.98
CA ARG A 148 -8.27 4.45 -3.19
C ARG A 148 -7.94 4.36 -4.67
N PRO A 149 -6.68 4.07 -5.06
CA PRO A 149 -6.33 3.84 -6.45
C PRO A 149 -7.20 2.75 -7.07
N LYS A 150 -7.64 2.93 -8.33
CA LYS A 150 -8.55 1.99 -9.02
C LYS A 150 -8.02 0.55 -9.05
N LEU A 151 -6.70 0.40 -9.22
CA LEU A 151 -6.03 -0.89 -9.26
C LEU A 151 -5.83 -1.51 -7.88
N GLN A 152 -6.07 -0.80 -6.78
CA GLN A 152 -5.97 -1.40 -5.46
C GLN A 152 -7.21 -2.24 -5.17
N LEU A 153 -7.00 -3.54 -4.98
CA LEU A 153 -8.03 -4.56 -4.77
C LEU A 153 -8.37 -4.75 -3.30
N SER A 154 -7.55 -4.23 -2.39
CA SER A 154 -7.71 -4.33 -0.94
C SER A 154 -8.16 -3.02 -0.32
N GLY A 155 -8.96 -3.10 0.74
CA GLY A 155 -9.24 -1.98 1.60
C GLY A 155 -10.57 -2.08 2.31
N ILE A 156 -10.88 -1.04 3.07
CA ILE A 156 -12.09 -0.94 3.87
C ILE A 156 -13.03 0.10 3.26
N ASN A 157 -14.27 -0.30 3.01
CA ASN A 157 -15.38 0.62 2.74
C ASN A 157 -16.24 0.78 3.99
N ARG A 158 -17.07 1.83 4.01
CA ARG A 158 -18.02 2.09 5.08
C ARG A 158 -19.45 2.08 4.56
N LYS A 159 -20.35 1.62 5.41
CA LYS A 159 -21.80 1.71 5.23
C LYS A 159 -22.39 2.43 6.44
N TYR A 160 -23.03 3.56 6.19
CA TYR A 160 -23.69 4.36 7.20
C TYR A 160 -25.20 4.17 7.10
N LYS A 161 -25.86 3.99 8.26
CA LYS A 161 -27.33 4.06 8.37
C LYS A 161 -27.70 5.34 9.09
N LEU A 162 -28.58 6.12 8.46
CA LEU A 162 -29.07 7.39 9.00
C LEU A 162 -30.38 7.22 9.76
N ARG A 163 -30.72 8.22 10.57
CA ARG A 163 -31.99 8.30 11.32
C ARG A 163 -33.21 8.28 10.41
N SER A 164 -33.08 8.79 9.19
CA SER A 164 -34.11 8.70 8.14
C SER A 164 -34.37 7.28 7.65
N GLY A 165 -33.52 6.31 8.01
CA GLY A 165 -33.53 4.95 7.48
C GLY A 165 -32.71 4.77 6.19
N MET A 166 -32.23 5.86 5.60
CA MET A 166 -31.34 5.81 4.42
C MET A 166 -30.01 5.14 4.74
N GLU A 167 -29.47 4.43 3.77
CA GLU A 167 -28.15 3.80 3.86
C GLU A 167 -27.22 4.32 2.76
N TYR A 168 -26.01 4.72 3.15
CA TYR A 168 -24.99 5.19 2.24
C TYR A 168 -23.75 4.32 2.36
N GLU A 169 -23.19 3.91 1.22
CA GLU A 169 -21.99 3.08 1.16
C GLU A 169 -20.93 3.65 0.21
N GLY A 170 -19.67 3.43 0.56
CA GLY A 170 -18.53 3.87 -0.24
C GLY A 170 -17.24 3.93 0.56
N GLN A 171 -16.22 4.53 -0.02
CA GLN A 171 -14.97 4.81 0.66
C GLN A 171 -15.08 6.12 1.47
N TYR A 172 -14.68 6.10 2.73
CA TYR A 172 -14.53 7.34 3.51
C TYR A 172 -13.44 8.23 2.91
N VAL A 173 -13.78 9.47 2.57
CA VAL A 173 -12.86 10.42 1.91
C VAL A 173 -12.79 11.78 2.58
N GLU A 174 -13.77 12.16 3.39
CA GLU A 174 -13.75 13.46 4.07
C GLU A 174 -14.60 13.47 5.35
N GLU A 175 -14.20 14.29 6.30
CA GLU A 175 -14.97 14.66 7.48
C GLU A 175 -14.71 16.11 7.84
N ILE A 176 -15.79 16.84 8.13
CA ILE A 176 -15.74 18.11 8.84
C ILE A 176 -16.18 17.80 10.27
N PRO A 177 -15.26 17.86 11.26
CA PRO A 177 -15.56 17.40 12.62
C PRO A 177 -16.86 18.00 13.18
N GLY A 178 -17.73 17.11 13.68
CA GLY A 178 -19.03 17.47 14.25
C GLY A 178 -20.08 17.98 13.25
N LYS A 179 -19.78 18.02 11.95
CA LYS A 179 -20.71 18.52 10.92
C LYS A 179 -21.07 17.46 9.90
N THR A 180 -20.13 17.06 9.04
CA THR A 180 -20.43 16.22 7.88
C THR A 180 -19.43 15.08 7.72
N LEU A 181 -19.90 14.01 7.09
CA LEU A 181 -19.10 12.90 6.59
C LEU A 181 -19.30 12.78 5.08
N SER A 182 -18.26 12.30 4.39
CA SER A 182 -18.31 12.07 2.95
C SER A 182 -17.84 10.68 2.54
N LEU A 183 -18.60 10.06 1.63
CA LEU A 183 -18.30 8.77 1.02
C LEU A 183 -18.11 8.91 -0.50
N TYR A 184 -16.99 8.43 -1.02
CA TYR A 184 -16.73 8.31 -2.45
C TYR A 184 -17.25 6.96 -2.97
N GLN A 185 -18.07 7.00 -4.00
CA GLN A 185 -18.69 5.84 -4.61
C GLN A 185 -17.94 5.39 -5.87
N ASP A 186 -18.09 4.13 -6.26
CA ASP A 186 -17.42 3.55 -7.43
C ASP A 186 -17.83 4.21 -8.76
N ASN A 187 -19.01 4.84 -8.81
CA ASN A 187 -19.49 5.62 -9.95
C ASN A 187 -18.84 7.02 -10.06
N GLY A 188 -17.98 7.41 -9.12
CA GLY A 188 -17.31 8.70 -9.09
C GLY A 188 -18.04 9.80 -8.33
N VAL A 189 -19.22 9.52 -7.77
CA VAL A 189 -19.99 10.48 -6.96
C VAL A 189 -19.47 10.50 -5.52
N THR A 190 -19.45 11.70 -4.91
CA THR A 190 -19.22 11.84 -3.46
C THR A 190 -20.55 12.16 -2.77
N LEU A 191 -21.00 11.28 -1.89
CA LEU A 191 -22.12 11.52 -0.99
C LEU A 191 -21.64 12.32 0.21
N VAL A 192 -22.39 13.36 0.59
CA VAL A 192 -22.12 14.20 1.77
C VAL A 192 -23.38 14.25 2.62
N PHE A 193 -23.25 13.98 3.92
CA PHE A 193 -24.38 13.92 4.85
C PHE A 193 -23.96 14.31 6.26
N ASN A 194 -24.94 14.64 7.10
CA ASN A 194 -24.69 15.15 8.45
C ASN A 194 -24.23 14.04 9.40
N ARG A 195 -23.26 14.36 10.26
CA ARG A 195 -22.65 13.42 11.22
C ARG A 195 -23.62 12.99 12.33
N ASP A 196 -24.47 13.90 12.77
CA ASP A 196 -25.48 13.74 13.84
C ASP A 196 -26.69 12.90 13.42
N GLU A 197 -26.90 12.70 12.12
CA GLU A 197 -27.91 11.80 11.58
C GLU A 197 -27.46 10.32 11.59
N VAL A 198 -26.18 10.03 11.82
CA VAL A 198 -25.65 8.67 11.74
C VAL A 198 -26.03 7.86 12.98
N LEU A 199 -26.80 6.78 12.77
CA LEU A 199 -27.12 5.79 13.82
C LEU A 199 -26.20 4.57 13.78
N LYS A 200 -25.59 4.29 12.62
CA LYS A 200 -24.72 3.12 12.46
C LYS A 200 -23.56 3.39 11.50
N ASP A 201 -22.36 2.99 11.86
CA ASP A 201 -21.14 2.97 11.03
C ASP A 201 -20.64 1.53 10.92
N ILE A 202 -20.76 0.92 9.74
CA ILE A 202 -20.26 -0.42 9.45
C ILE A 202 -19.03 -0.30 8.56
N ARG A 203 -17.95 -1.01 8.89
CA ARG A 203 -16.75 -1.11 8.07
C ARG A 203 -16.64 -2.52 7.54
N TYR A 204 -16.44 -2.64 6.23
CA TYR A 204 -16.38 -3.93 5.58
C TYR A 204 -15.24 -3.99 4.57
N LYS A 205 -14.67 -5.19 4.45
CA LYS A 205 -13.65 -5.50 3.46
C LYS A 205 -14.21 -5.45 2.05
N ILE A 206 -13.40 -4.96 1.10
CA ILE A 206 -13.78 -5.00 -0.33
C ILE A 206 -13.33 -6.27 -1.03
N ASN A 207 -12.24 -6.91 -0.59
CA ASN A 207 -11.82 -8.20 -1.11
C ASN A 207 -12.36 -9.33 -0.22
N PRO A 208 -13.26 -10.21 -0.71
CA PRO A 208 -13.80 -11.30 0.10
C PRO A 208 -12.75 -12.37 0.46
N ASN A 209 -11.70 -12.52 -0.35
CA ASN A 209 -10.65 -13.53 -0.21
C ASN A 209 -9.56 -13.13 0.80
N GLN A 210 -9.59 -11.91 1.30
CA GLN A 210 -8.71 -11.45 2.37
C GLN A 210 -9.49 -11.26 3.67
N THR A 211 -8.81 -11.41 4.80
CA THR A 211 -9.35 -11.06 6.11
C THR A 211 -9.53 -9.54 6.25
N LEU A 212 -10.23 -9.11 7.30
CA LEU A 212 -10.36 -7.69 7.63
C LEU A 212 -9.00 -7.08 8.02
N PHE A 213 -8.17 -7.85 8.73
CA PHE A 213 -6.81 -7.46 9.12
C PHE A 213 -5.90 -7.27 7.90
N GLU A 214 -5.95 -8.16 6.92
CA GLU A 214 -5.13 -8.01 5.70
C GLU A 214 -5.46 -6.75 4.88
N GLN A 215 -6.63 -6.14 5.11
CA GLN A 215 -7.11 -4.95 4.40
C GLN A 215 -7.12 -3.67 5.24
N SER A 216 -6.79 -3.75 6.53
CA SER A 216 -6.66 -2.61 7.43
C SER A 216 -5.19 -2.33 7.70
N ASP A 217 -4.73 -1.13 7.40
CA ASP A 217 -3.34 -0.70 7.63
C ASP A 217 -3.02 -0.42 9.10
N LEU A 218 -4.03 -0.13 9.90
CA LEU A 218 -3.94 0.11 11.33
C LEU A 218 -4.84 -0.86 12.10
N VAL A 219 -4.41 -1.21 13.31
CA VAL A 219 -5.21 -1.94 14.31
C VAL A 219 -5.70 -0.95 15.36
N ASP A 220 -6.96 -1.08 15.77
CA ASP A 220 -7.54 -0.32 16.86
C ASP A 220 -7.18 -0.94 18.21
N VAL A 221 -6.85 -0.10 19.19
CA VAL A 221 -6.74 -0.49 20.60
C VAL A 221 -7.71 0.36 21.41
N VAL A 222 -8.75 -0.27 21.94
CA VAL A 222 -9.78 0.37 22.76
C VAL A 222 -9.40 0.22 24.22
N MET A 223 -9.06 1.33 24.88
CA MET A 223 -8.71 1.37 26.31
C MET A 223 -9.96 1.69 27.13
N LEU A 224 -10.30 0.84 28.09
CA LEU A 224 -11.46 1.03 28.96
C LEU A 224 -11.10 1.77 30.24
N LYS A 225 -12.10 2.39 30.87
CA LYS A 225 -11.95 3.11 32.15
C LYS A 225 -11.48 2.20 33.30
N ASN A 226 -11.84 0.91 33.26
CA ASN A 226 -11.41 -0.10 34.23
C ASN A 226 -9.97 -0.62 34.01
N GLY A 227 -9.23 -0.07 33.04
CA GLY A 227 -7.85 -0.45 32.74
C GLY A 227 -7.68 -1.62 31.78
N LYS A 228 -8.75 -2.34 31.41
CA LYS A 228 -8.71 -3.37 30.36
C LYS A 228 -8.58 -2.73 28.98
N SER A 229 -8.14 -3.54 28.00
CA SER A 229 -8.03 -3.12 26.61
C SER A 229 -8.41 -4.23 25.64
N HIS A 230 -8.96 -3.86 24.49
CA HIS A 230 -9.23 -4.76 23.38
C HIS A 230 -8.48 -4.29 22.14
N LYS A 231 -7.79 -5.22 21.45
CA LYS A 231 -7.00 -4.95 20.25
C LYS A 231 -7.58 -5.72 19.07
N GLY A 232 -7.87 -5.02 17.98
CA GLY A 232 -8.52 -5.61 16.82
C GLY A 232 -8.96 -4.55 15.81
N ILE A 233 -9.89 -4.89 14.92
CA ILE A 233 -10.47 -3.92 13.99
C ILE A 233 -11.89 -3.59 14.43
N ILE A 234 -12.16 -2.30 14.72
CA ILE A 234 -13.53 -1.84 14.97
C ILE A 234 -14.26 -1.87 13.63
N PHE A 235 -15.22 -2.78 13.48
CA PHE A 235 -15.97 -2.95 12.24
C PHE A 235 -17.41 -2.46 12.33
N GLU A 236 -17.89 -2.14 13.52
CA GLU A 236 -19.23 -1.58 13.71
C GLU A 236 -19.26 -0.58 14.87
N ARG A 237 -19.97 0.52 14.69
CA ARG A 237 -20.43 1.41 15.77
C ARG A 237 -21.92 1.64 15.65
N ASN A 238 -22.60 1.61 16.78
CA ASN A 238 -24.03 1.88 16.90
C ASN A 238 -24.23 3.05 17.85
N TYR A 239 -25.02 4.02 17.39
CA TYR A 239 -25.40 5.22 18.11
C TYR A 239 -26.90 5.17 18.35
N SER A 240 -27.31 5.33 19.59
CA SER A 240 -28.70 5.37 19.99
C SER A 240 -29.29 6.75 19.74
N ASP A 241 -30.62 6.81 19.58
CA ASP A 241 -31.36 8.07 19.51
C ASP A 241 -31.46 8.78 20.87
N ALA A 242 -30.97 8.16 21.94
CA ALA A 242 -31.02 8.71 23.29
C ALA A 242 -29.94 9.77 23.49
N ASP A 243 -30.23 10.79 24.29
CA ASP A 243 -29.27 11.84 24.67
C ASP A 243 -28.06 11.30 25.47
N THR A 244 -28.08 10.02 25.85
CA THR A 244 -27.06 9.38 26.67
C THR A 244 -26.33 8.27 25.90
N ILE A 245 -25.01 8.36 25.88
CA ILE A 245 -24.07 7.37 25.30
C ILE A 245 -24.14 5.97 25.93
N SER A 246 -24.96 5.75 26.96
CA SER A 246 -25.06 4.49 27.69
C SER A 246 -25.53 3.31 26.84
N ASN A 247 -26.30 3.59 25.77
CA ASN A 247 -26.79 2.57 24.84
C ASN A 247 -25.93 2.44 23.58
N ASP A 248 -24.92 3.29 23.43
CA ASP A 248 -24.02 3.27 22.28
C ASP A 248 -22.94 2.21 22.51
N TYR A 249 -22.60 1.50 21.45
CA TYR A 249 -21.57 0.46 21.52
C TYR A 249 -20.80 0.33 20.21
N LEU A 250 -19.67 -0.33 20.30
CA LEU A 250 -18.89 -0.77 19.14
C LEU A 250 -18.67 -2.28 19.18
N LEU A 251 -18.46 -2.84 17.98
CA LEU A 251 -17.99 -4.20 17.81
C LEU A 251 -16.55 -4.17 17.29
N ILE A 252 -15.67 -4.91 17.95
CA ILE A 252 -14.28 -5.08 17.55
C ILE A 252 -13.99 -6.56 17.28
N GLN A 253 -13.40 -6.83 16.12
CA GLN A 253 -12.95 -8.17 15.75
C GLN A 253 -11.47 -8.32 16.14
N GLU A 254 -11.17 -9.28 17.02
CA GLU A 254 -9.81 -9.63 17.42
C GLU A 254 -9.15 -10.56 16.39
N GLU A 255 -7.83 -10.72 16.44
CA GLU A 255 -7.06 -11.48 15.44
C GLU A 255 -7.45 -12.96 15.37
N ASN A 256 -7.89 -13.54 16.49
CA ASN A 256 -8.42 -14.90 16.56
C ASN A 256 -9.84 -15.05 15.95
N GLY A 257 -10.42 -13.97 15.44
CA GLY A 257 -11.77 -13.93 14.86
C GLY A 257 -12.90 -13.71 15.86
N SER A 258 -12.61 -13.65 17.17
CA SER A 258 -13.62 -13.35 18.19
C SER A 258 -14.10 -11.90 18.07
N VAL A 259 -15.35 -11.66 18.46
CA VAL A 259 -15.97 -10.34 18.43
C VAL A 259 -16.31 -9.91 19.85
N GLN A 260 -15.87 -8.72 20.24
CA GLN A 260 -16.19 -8.11 21.52
C GLN A 260 -17.17 -6.95 21.31
N ASN A 261 -18.20 -6.89 22.16
CA ASN A 261 -19.13 -5.78 22.24
C ASN A 261 -18.70 -4.87 23.39
N ILE A 262 -18.43 -3.60 23.09
CA ILE A 262 -17.91 -2.62 24.04
C ILE A 262 -18.84 -1.41 24.08
N SER A 263 -19.39 -1.10 25.26
CA SER A 263 -20.13 0.14 25.48
C SER A 263 -19.21 1.34 25.28
N LEU A 264 -19.66 2.36 24.54
CA LEU A 264 -18.90 3.58 24.33
C LEU A 264 -18.75 4.37 25.64
N ALA A 265 -19.68 4.22 26.59
CA ALA A 265 -19.61 4.83 27.91
C ALA A 265 -18.41 4.33 28.75
N ASP A 266 -17.93 3.11 28.48
CA ASP A 266 -16.79 2.50 29.18
C ASP A 266 -15.44 2.86 28.55
N VAL A 267 -15.44 3.43 27.35
CA VAL A 267 -14.22 3.79 26.63
C VAL A 267 -13.58 5.02 27.28
N ARG A 268 -12.29 4.91 27.58
CA ARG A 268 -11.44 6.02 28.01
C ARG A 268 -10.72 6.66 26.83
N GLU A 269 -10.20 5.83 25.93
CA GLU A 269 -9.29 6.27 24.88
C GLU A 269 -9.28 5.26 23.73
N TYR A 270 -9.22 5.76 22.50
CA TYR A 270 -8.92 4.97 21.31
C TYR A 270 -7.47 5.18 20.91
N ARG A 271 -6.78 4.12 20.51
CA ARG A 271 -5.46 4.20 19.88
C ARG A 271 -5.43 3.46 18.55
N LYS A 272 -4.48 3.84 17.70
CA LYS A 272 -4.17 3.14 16.45
C LYS A 272 -2.69 2.83 16.36
N GLU A 273 -2.39 1.61 15.90
CA GLU A 273 -1.03 1.11 15.72
C GLU A 273 -0.89 0.54 14.30
N PRO A 274 0.29 0.61 13.67
CA PRO A 274 0.56 -0.09 12.41
C PRO A 274 0.19 -1.57 12.50
N ASN A 275 -0.51 -2.07 11.48
CA ASN A 275 -0.92 -3.47 11.42
C ASN A 275 0.11 -4.34 10.67
N PRO A 276 0.82 -5.26 11.34
CA PRO A 276 1.77 -6.16 10.67
C PRO A 276 1.10 -7.14 9.69
N ALA A 277 -0.20 -7.42 9.87
CA ALA A 277 -0.95 -8.29 8.98
C ALA A 277 -1.41 -7.58 7.68
N TYR A 278 -1.19 -6.27 7.57
CA TYR A 278 -1.64 -5.51 6.41
C TYR A 278 -0.95 -6.00 5.11
N LYS A 279 -1.75 -6.47 4.15
CA LYS A 279 -1.27 -7.09 2.92
C LYS A 279 -2.08 -6.58 1.73
N PRO A 280 -1.89 -5.32 1.29
CA PRO A 280 -2.65 -4.78 0.18
C PRO A 280 -2.34 -5.53 -1.11
N LEU A 281 -3.39 -5.89 -1.83
CA LEU A 281 -3.36 -6.41 -3.18
C LEU A 281 -3.58 -5.26 -4.15
N THR A 282 -2.75 -5.23 -5.16
CA THR A 282 -2.85 -4.32 -6.29
C THR A 282 -2.93 -5.14 -7.56
N ASP A 283 -3.73 -4.66 -8.48
CA ASP A 283 -3.88 -5.18 -9.82
C ASP A 283 -2.91 -4.49 -10.77
N VAL A 284 -2.89 -4.96 -12.02
CA VAL A 284 -2.20 -4.32 -13.14
C VAL A 284 -3.19 -3.88 -14.20
N LEU A 285 -2.77 -2.91 -15.02
CA LEU A 285 -3.51 -2.52 -16.21
C LEU A 285 -2.88 -3.23 -17.41
N LEU A 286 -3.63 -4.16 -18.01
CA LEU A 286 -3.23 -4.88 -19.21
C LEU A 286 -4.34 -4.84 -20.26
N ASN A 287 -3.95 -4.63 -21.50
CA ASN A 287 -4.84 -4.90 -22.63
C ASN A 287 -4.95 -6.42 -22.86
N GLU A 288 -5.98 -6.83 -23.61
CA GLU A 288 -6.14 -8.23 -23.97
C GLU A 288 -4.91 -8.75 -24.74
N GLY A 289 -4.41 -9.92 -24.32
CA GLY A 289 -3.21 -10.53 -24.90
C GLY A 289 -1.87 -9.94 -24.42
N GLU A 290 -1.88 -8.94 -23.53
CA GLU A 290 -0.66 -8.50 -22.85
C GLU A 290 -0.36 -9.37 -21.62
N PHE A 291 0.93 -9.55 -21.34
CA PHE A 291 1.41 -10.39 -20.25
C PHE A 291 2.42 -9.66 -19.37
N MET A 292 2.37 -9.94 -18.08
CA MET A 292 3.43 -9.63 -17.12
C MET A 292 3.90 -10.89 -16.42
N VAL A 293 5.18 -10.94 -16.11
CA VAL A 293 5.78 -11.94 -15.21
C VAL A 293 6.44 -11.19 -14.05
N ASN A 294 6.00 -11.47 -12.82
CA ASN A 294 6.44 -10.78 -11.59
C ASN A 294 6.46 -9.25 -11.78
N ARG A 295 5.35 -8.67 -12.27
CA ARG A 295 5.17 -7.24 -12.58
C ARG A 295 6.07 -6.68 -13.69
N THR A 296 6.80 -7.52 -14.43
CA THR A 296 7.59 -7.11 -15.59
C THR A 296 6.83 -7.43 -16.88
N LYS A 297 6.55 -6.42 -17.70
CA LYS A 297 5.86 -6.62 -18.99
C LYS A 297 6.74 -7.44 -19.94
N VAL A 298 6.17 -8.49 -20.50
CA VAL A 298 6.84 -9.40 -21.44
C VAL A 298 6.12 -9.42 -22.79
N ALA A 299 6.88 -9.70 -23.85
CA ALA A 299 6.33 -9.79 -25.19
C ALA A 299 5.92 -11.23 -25.52
N LEU A 300 4.82 -11.37 -26.27
CA LEU A 300 4.49 -12.63 -26.93
C LEU A 300 5.40 -12.83 -28.13
N GLN A 301 5.95 -14.03 -28.25
CA GLN A 301 6.64 -14.50 -29.45
C GLN A 301 5.84 -15.63 -30.10
N THR A 302 6.04 -15.81 -31.39
CA THR A 302 5.48 -16.94 -32.14
C THR A 302 6.32 -18.18 -31.86
N ILE A 303 5.63 -19.31 -31.69
CA ILE A 303 6.25 -20.62 -31.55
C ILE A 303 6.61 -21.14 -32.95
N GLU A 304 7.89 -21.42 -33.17
CA GLU A 304 8.41 -22.00 -34.42
C GLU A 304 8.98 -23.39 -34.17
N GLU A 305 8.66 -24.33 -35.04
CA GLU A 305 9.20 -25.69 -34.97
C GLU A 305 10.34 -25.86 -35.98
N PHE A 306 11.50 -26.30 -35.49
CA PHE A 306 12.70 -26.55 -36.25
C PHE A 306 13.26 -27.92 -35.88
N LYS A 307 13.25 -28.86 -36.83
CA LYS A 307 13.78 -30.23 -36.64
C LYS A 307 13.24 -30.93 -35.37
N HIS A 308 11.92 -30.87 -35.16
CA HIS A 308 11.20 -31.40 -33.98
C HIS A 308 11.48 -30.68 -32.65
N ILE A 309 12.19 -29.55 -32.68
CA ILE A 309 12.44 -28.68 -31.53
C ILE A 309 11.61 -27.42 -31.72
N ILE A 310 10.82 -27.08 -30.73
CA ILE A 310 10.18 -25.78 -30.62
C ILE A 310 11.26 -24.77 -30.20
N ARG A 311 11.66 -23.88 -31.10
CA ARG A 311 12.72 -22.87 -30.88
C ARG A 311 12.13 -21.60 -30.30
N PHE A 312 12.91 -20.93 -29.43
CA PHE A 312 12.56 -19.62 -28.88
C PHE A 312 13.69 -18.61 -29.05
N ASN A 313 13.33 -17.32 -29.19
CA ASN A 313 14.29 -16.23 -29.22
C ASN A 313 14.55 -15.74 -27.79
N VAL A 314 15.64 -16.21 -27.18
CA VAL A 314 16.00 -15.87 -25.80
C VAL A 314 16.49 -14.43 -25.62
N ASP A 315 16.93 -13.76 -26.69
CA ASP A 315 17.33 -12.34 -26.63
C ASP A 315 16.14 -11.41 -26.35
N SER A 316 14.91 -11.93 -26.51
CA SER A 316 13.68 -11.20 -26.19
C SER A 316 13.33 -11.16 -24.70
N ILE A 317 14.08 -11.87 -23.84
CA ILE A 317 13.79 -11.97 -22.42
C ILE A 317 14.03 -10.62 -21.73
N LYS A 318 12.95 -10.08 -21.15
CA LYS A 318 12.99 -8.87 -20.32
C LYS A 318 12.82 -9.15 -18.83
N ALA A 319 12.09 -10.20 -18.48
CA ALA A 319 11.84 -10.58 -17.09
C ALA A 319 12.96 -11.49 -16.58
N VAL A 320 13.77 -10.97 -15.66
CA VAL A 320 14.80 -11.71 -14.93
C VAL A 320 14.43 -11.73 -13.45
N ILE A 321 14.25 -12.94 -12.91
CA ILE A 321 13.66 -13.16 -11.60
C ILE A 321 14.73 -13.78 -10.69
N PRO A 322 14.99 -13.21 -9.51
CA PRO A 322 15.97 -13.78 -8.58
C PRO A 322 15.45 -15.10 -8.00
N VAL A 323 16.35 -16.07 -7.80
CA VAL A 323 16.02 -17.36 -7.15
C VAL A 323 15.48 -17.15 -5.74
N GLY A 324 14.28 -17.67 -5.48
CA GLY A 324 13.67 -17.76 -4.16
C GLY A 324 14.20 -18.95 -3.36
N LYS A 325 14.18 -18.85 -2.03
CA LYS A 325 14.54 -19.94 -1.10
C LYS A 325 13.33 -20.30 -0.23
N PRO A 326 12.83 -21.56 -0.23
CA PRO A 326 13.36 -22.75 -0.91
C PRO A 326 12.88 -22.94 -2.37
N LEU A 327 11.86 -22.21 -2.80
CA LEU A 327 11.29 -22.24 -4.15
C LEU A 327 11.20 -20.82 -4.69
N THR A 328 11.23 -20.68 -6.01
CA THR A 328 10.96 -19.40 -6.70
C THR A 328 9.50 -19.33 -7.07
N GLU A 329 8.82 -18.27 -6.62
CA GLU A 329 7.44 -17.99 -7.02
C GLU A 329 7.42 -17.19 -8.33
N ILE A 330 6.65 -17.67 -9.29
CA ILE A 330 6.43 -17.03 -10.58
C ILE A 330 4.96 -16.65 -10.66
N VAL A 331 4.70 -15.38 -10.90
CA VAL A 331 3.37 -14.81 -11.03
C VAL A 331 3.23 -14.30 -12.45
N VAL A 332 2.35 -14.93 -13.21
CA VAL A 332 1.98 -14.49 -14.57
C VAL A 332 0.64 -13.81 -14.51
N GLU A 333 0.54 -12.62 -15.12
CA GLU A 333 -0.68 -11.82 -15.12
C GLU A 333 -1.04 -11.44 -16.54
N SER A 334 -2.30 -11.65 -16.92
CA SER A 334 -2.81 -11.30 -18.24
C SER A 334 -4.31 -11.01 -18.19
N LYS A 335 -4.77 -10.20 -19.13
CA LYS A 335 -6.19 -10.06 -19.45
C LYS A 335 -6.53 -11.03 -20.57
N PHE A 336 -7.11 -12.18 -20.22
CA PHE A 336 -7.58 -13.15 -21.20
C PHE A 336 -8.94 -12.73 -21.75
N ALA A 337 -9.23 -13.09 -23.00
CA ALA A 337 -10.55 -12.88 -23.59
C ALA A 337 -11.60 -13.82 -22.98
N ASP A 338 -11.20 -15.07 -22.64
CA ASP A 338 -12.04 -16.10 -22.03
C ASP A 338 -11.26 -16.89 -20.97
N ASP A 339 -11.94 -17.34 -19.90
CA ASP A 339 -11.32 -18.06 -18.77
C ASP A 339 -10.62 -19.37 -19.18
N ILE A 340 -11.13 -20.05 -20.22
CA ILE A 340 -10.57 -21.29 -20.77
C ILE A 340 -9.10 -21.11 -21.19
N GLN A 341 -8.70 -19.91 -21.63
CA GLN A 341 -7.37 -19.65 -22.16
C GLN A 341 -6.26 -19.82 -21.12
N SER A 342 -6.55 -19.54 -19.84
CA SER A 342 -5.59 -19.71 -18.74
C SER A 342 -5.25 -21.18 -18.48
N SER A 343 -6.23 -22.07 -18.59
CA SER A 343 -6.09 -23.51 -18.31
C SER A 343 -5.25 -24.27 -19.34
N GLN A 344 -5.07 -23.68 -20.53
CA GLN A 344 -4.33 -24.28 -21.64
C GLN A 344 -2.84 -23.91 -21.66
N LEU A 345 -2.43 -22.96 -20.81
CA LEU A 345 -1.06 -22.50 -20.76
C LEU A 345 -0.17 -23.53 -20.07
N LYS A 346 0.98 -23.83 -20.70
CA LYS A 346 1.95 -24.80 -20.18
C LYS A 346 3.26 -24.10 -19.87
N LEU A 347 3.65 -24.11 -18.60
CA LEU A 347 4.94 -23.60 -18.15
C LEU A 347 5.99 -24.70 -18.22
N VAL A 348 7.05 -24.51 -18.99
CA VAL A 348 8.11 -25.51 -19.18
C VAL A 348 9.49 -24.84 -19.18
N LYS A 349 10.49 -25.53 -18.61
CA LYS A 349 11.89 -25.07 -18.61
C LYS A 349 12.55 -25.38 -19.95
N LEU A 350 13.17 -24.38 -20.59
CA LEU A 350 13.89 -24.56 -21.84
C LEU A 350 15.17 -25.39 -21.64
N LYS A 351 15.51 -26.18 -22.66
CA LYS A 351 16.75 -26.94 -22.76
C LYS A 351 17.63 -26.32 -23.84
N GLU A 352 18.93 -26.50 -23.69
CA GLU A 352 19.94 -26.07 -24.65
C GLU A 352 20.23 -27.22 -25.64
N TYR A 353 20.19 -26.92 -26.93
CA TYR A 353 20.46 -27.86 -28.02
C TYR A 353 21.52 -27.27 -28.94
N TYR A 354 22.57 -28.03 -29.23
CA TYR A 354 23.63 -27.59 -30.14
C TYR A 354 23.40 -28.15 -31.55
N ASP A 355 23.14 -27.28 -32.53
CA ASP A 355 23.07 -27.68 -33.94
C ASP A 355 24.47 -27.73 -34.54
N LYS A 356 24.99 -28.96 -34.74
CA LYS A 356 26.32 -29.17 -35.31
C LYS A 356 26.49 -28.66 -36.74
N LYS A 357 25.41 -28.54 -37.52
CA LYS A 357 25.46 -28.06 -38.92
C LYS A 357 25.55 -26.54 -38.98
N GLU A 358 24.66 -25.86 -38.26
CA GLU A 358 24.62 -24.39 -38.22
C GLU A 358 25.63 -23.80 -37.23
N LYS A 359 26.26 -24.64 -36.40
CA LYS A 359 27.18 -24.25 -35.30
C LYS A 359 26.53 -23.23 -34.35
N GLU A 360 25.23 -23.40 -34.11
CA GLU A 360 24.42 -22.50 -33.30
C GLU A 360 23.86 -23.25 -32.08
N THR A 361 23.84 -22.57 -30.93
CA THR A 361 23.12 -23.02 -29.74
C THR A 361 21.67 -22.55 -29.81
N LEU A 362 20.75 -23.49 -29.73
CA LEU A 362 19.31 -23.29 -29.76
C LEU A 362 18.74 -23.50 -28.36
N TYR A 363 17.84 -22.62 -27.93
CA TYR A 363 17.03 -22.82 -26.73
C TYR A 363 15.63 -23.24 -27.13
N GLY A 364 15.17 -24.38 -26.62
CA GLY A 364 13.93 -24.97 -27.08
C GLY A 364 13.33 -26.03 -26.18
N LEU A 365 12.28 -26.66 -26.69
CA LEU A 365 11.54 -27.76 -26.08
C LEU A 365 11.16 -28.78 -27.15
N THR A 366 11.04 -30.04 -26.76
CA THR A 366 10.35 -31.07 -27.54
C THR A 366 8.91 -31.26 -27.02
N TYR A 367 8.04 -31.90 -27.80
CA TYR A 367 6.71 -32.27 -27.32
C TYR A 367 6.76 -33.22 -26.10
N GLU A 368 7.81 -34.05 -26.00
CA GLU A 368 8.03 -34.91 -24.85
C GLU A 368 8.31 -34.10 -23.57
N ASP A 369 9.12 -33.04 -23.68
CA ASP A 369 9.38 -32.12 -22.56
C ASP A 369 8.10 -31.43 -22.09
N VAL A 370 7.24 -31.02 -23.02
CA VAL A 370 5.94 -30.41 -22.68
C VAL A 370 5.05 -31.39 -21.92
N VAL A 371 5.09 -32.69 -22.24
CA VAL A 371 4.26 -33.69 -21.53
C VAL A 371 4.84 -34.02 -20.16
N LYS A 372 6.17 -34.14 -20.05
CA LYS A 372 6.83 -34.62 -18.82
C LYS A 372 7.17 -33.51 -17.83
N ASP A 373 7.57 -32.35 -18.31
CA ASP A 373 8.22 -31.30 -17.53
C ASP A 373 7.32 -30.06 -17.31
N THR A 374 6.03 -30.13 -17.69
CA THR A 374 5.09 -29.02 -17.44
C THR A 374 4.88 -28.79 -15.95
N VAL A 375 5.14 -27.55 -15.52
CA VAL A 375 4.86 -27.07 -14.17
C VAL A 375 3.40 -26.67 -14.08
N GLN A 376 2.65 -27.31 -13.18
CA GLN A 376 1.26 -26.99 -12.93
C GLN A 376 1.13 -25.70 -12.11
N PRO A 377 0.08 -24.88 -12.35
CA PRO A 377 -0.19 -23.71 -11.52
C PRO A 377 -0.56 -24.15 -10.11
N ARG A 378 -0.01 -23.44 -9.12
CA ARG A 378 -0.38 -23.55 -7.70
C ARG A 378 -1.71 -22.86 -7.42
N GLU A 379 -1.97 -21.75 -8.11
CA GLU A 379 -3.10 -20.87 -7.85
C GLU A 379 -3.48 -20.11 -9.12
N VAL A 380 -4.78 -19.96 -9.36
CA VAL A 380 -5.34 -19.16 -10.46
C VAL A 380 -6.48 -18.32 -9.88
N GLU A 381 -6.38 -17.01 -10.02
CA GLU A 381 -7.40 -16.08 -9.55
C GLU A 381 -7.63 -14.99 -10.59
N THR A 382 -8.89 -14.67 -10.88
CA THR A 382 -9.26 -13.55 -11.75
C THR A 382 -9.81 -12.41 -10.90
N SER A 383 -9.19 -11.23 -11.03
CA SER A 383 -9.59 -10.03 -10.30
C SER A 383 -10.90 -9.44 -10.84
N ARG A 384 -11.50 -8.50 -10.09
CA ARG A 384 -12.65 -7.71 -10.56
C ARG A 384 -12.37 -6.89 -11.83
N ASN A 385 -11.11 -6.59 -12.14
CA ASN A 385 -10.72 -5.89 -13.36
C ASN A 385 -10.47 -6.87 -14.53
N LYS A 386 -10.82 -8.15 -14.37
CA LYS A 386 -10.63 -9.22 -15.36
C LYS A 386 -9.16 -9.53 -15.67
N ILE A 387 -8.28 -9.27 -14.72
CA ILE A 387 -6.89 -9.71 -14.82
C ILE A 387 -6.78 -11.06 -14.13
N THR A 388 -6.33 -12.06 -14.86
CA THR A 388 -6.05 -13.38 -14.31
C THR A 388 -4.60 -13.46 -13.88
N LYS A 389 -4.40 -13.80 -12.62
CA LYS A 389 -3.13 -14.09 -12.00
C LYS A 389 -2.95 -15.61 -11.89
N ILE A 390 -1.86 -16.12 -12.45
CA ILE A 390 -1.49 -17.53 -12.41
C ILE A 390 -0.17 -17.64 -11.64
N VAL A 391 -0.18 -18.40 -10.55
CA VAL A 391 1.01 -18.57 -9.70
C VAL A 391 1.59 -19.95 -9.90
N PHE A 392 2.90 -20.02 -10.16
CA PHE A 392 3.68 -21.24 -10.24
C PHE A 392 4.78 -21.23 -9.19
N THR A 393 5.26 -22.42 -8.82
CA THR A 393 6.44 -22.58 -7.97
C THR A 393 7.44 -23.48 -8.65
N VAL A 394 8.67 -22.98 -8.81
CA VAL A 394 9.75 -23.69 -9.50
C VAL A 394 11.01 -23.78 -8.64
N LYS A 395 11.76 -24.87 -8.82
CA LYS A 395 12.98 -25.17 -8.06
C LYS A 395 14.25 -24.70 -8.74
N GLU A 396 14.30 -24.80 -10.06
CA GLU A 396 15.54 -24.70 -10.81
C GLU A 396 15.70 -23.32 -11.43
N LYS A 397 16.95 -22.85 -11.47
CA LYS A 397 17.34 -21.71 -12.30
C LYS A 397 17.33 -22.09 -13.78
N GLY A 398 17.16 -21.10 -14.65
CA GLY A 398 17.16 -21.27 -16.10
C GLY A 398 16.12 -20.43 -16.81
N ILE A 399 15.97 -20.66 -18.11
CA ILE A 399 14.98 -19.99 -18.95
C ILE A 399 13.71 -20.82 -18.98
N TYR A 400 12.58 -20.16 -18.83
CA TYR A 400 11.26 -20.77 -18.84
C TYR A 400 10.39 -20.13 -19.92
N SER A 401 9.49 -20.94 -20.46
CA SER A 401 8.48 -20.52 -21.42
C SER A 401 7.08 -20.88 -20.92
N LEU A 402 6.16 -19.92 -20.99
CA LEU A 402 4.73 -20.20 -20.84
C LEU A 402 4.10 -20.21 -22.23
N CYS A 403 3.70 -21.40 -22.69
CA CYS A 403 3.24 -21.64 -24.04
C CYS A 403 1.71 -21.77 -24.11
N ASP A 404 1.11 -21.07 -25.07
CA ASP A 404 -0.19 -21.36 -25.65
C ASP A 404 0.01 -22.07 -26.99
N PHE A 405 -0.03 -23.40 -26.96
CA PHE A 405 0.15 -24.22 -28.17
C PHE A 405 -1.01 -24.09 -29.16
N SER A 406 -2.22 -23.74 -28.69
CA SER A 406 -3.38 -23.56 -29.57
C SER A 406 -3.20 -22.33 -30.46
N LYS A 407 -2.64 -21.25 -29.90
CA LYS A 407 -2.36 -20.00 -30.61
C LYS A 407 -0.95 -19.93 -31.19
N LYS A 408 -0.12 -20.93 -30.95
CA LYS A 408 1.32 -20.94 -31.28
C LYS A 408 2.03 -19.69 -30.75
N LYS A 409 1.76 -19.32 -29.50
CA LYS A 409 2.36 -18.16 -28.83
C LYS A 409 3.01 -18.56 -27.52
N ALA A 410 4.05 -17.84 -27.14
CA ALA A 410 4.72 -18.03 -25.85
C ALA A 410 5.24 -16.71 -25.29
N ILE A 411 5.41 -16.66 -23.97
CA ILE A 411 6.22 -15.64 -23.29
C ILE A 411 7.44 -16.32 -22.64
N LEU A 412 8.54 -15.58 -22.51
CA LEU A 412 9.76 -16.06 -21.86
C LEU A 412 10.12 -15.23 -20.64
N PHE A 413 10.77 -15.89 -19.69
CA PHE A 413 11.43 -15.25 -18.56
C PHE A 413 12.61 -16.11 -18.09
N LYS A 414 13.53 -15.49 -17.35
CA LYS A 414 14.72 -16.15 -16.81
C LYS A 414 14.71 -16.10 -15.29
N ILE A 415 15.15 -17.19 -14.66
CA ILE A 415 15.38 -17.28 -13.22
C ILE A 415 16.88 -17.38 -12.98
N ASP A 416 17.42 -16.45 -12.19
CA ASP A 416 18.86 -16.28 -11.92
C ASP A 416 19.26 -16.51 -10.45
#